data_AF-A0A2B0TR19-F1
#
_entry.id   AF-A0A2B0TR19-F1
#
_cell.length_a   1.000
_cell.length_b   1.000
_cell.length_c   1.000
_cell.angle_alpha   90.00
_cell.angle_beta   90.00
_cell.angle_gamma   90.00
#
_symmetry.space_group_name_H-M   'P 1'
#
loop_
_entity.id
_entity.type
_entity.pdbx_description
1 polymer ?
#
loop_
_entity_poly.entity_id
_entity_poly.type
_entity_poly.pdbx_seq_one_letter_code
_entity_poly.pdbx_strand_id
1 'polypeptide(L)'
;MTSSRPGILADTQDPTCSKYLLDEWNREIYEEVVVKAIKDNEGNVIMPERIETKKKLNPAWDPNISCSSRLTRPEWVAVGLVGKLLVRDDGTCQVGNYCQSNNEGIATASTNGYRVMKRTGPNQIMILVR
;
A
#
# COMPACT_ATOMS: atom_id res chain seq x y z
N MET A 1 12.90 4.79 -4.20
CA MET A 1 12.94 6.22 -3.83
C MET A 1 11.81 6.50 -2.87
N THR A 2 12.06 7.15 -1.73
CA THR A 2 10.99 7.55 -0.81
C THR A 2 10.15 8.66 -1.44
N SER A 3 8.82 8.61 -1.25
CA SER A 3 7.88 9.58 -1.80
C SER A 3 7.13 10.27 -0.67
N SER A 4 7.12 11.60 -0.68
CA SER A 4 6.35 12.41 0.28
C SER A 4 4.94 12.75 -0.21
N ARG A 5 4.62 12.50 -1.48
CA ARG A 5 3.33 12.83 -2.09
C ARG A 5 2.88 11.74 -3.08
N PRO A 6 2.61 10.51 -2.61
CA PRO A 6 2.03 9.48 -3.46
C PRO A 6 0.62 9.87 -3.91
N GLY A 7 0.30 9.68 -5.19
CA GLY A 7 -1.07 9.83 -5.70
C GLY A 7 -1.93 8.60 -5.42
N ILE A 8 -1.33 7.41 -5.47
CA ILE A 8 -1.92 6.12 -5.12
C ILE A 8 -0.92 5.42 -4.21
N LEU A 9 -1.39 4.87 -3.09
CA LEU A 9 -0.61 4.08 -2.15
C LEU A 9 -1.28 2.72 -2.00
N ALA A 10 -0.49 1.65 -2.19
CA ALA A 10 -0.92 0.27 -2.04
C ALA A 10 -0.20 -0.37 -0.85
N ASP A 11 -0.62 -1.58 -0.47
CA ASP A 11 -0.02 -2.34 0.64
C ASP A 11 0.06 -1.52 1.95
N THR A 12 -1.04 -0.84 2.29
CA THR A 12 -1.13 -0.06 3.54
C THR A 12 -1.56 -0.91 4.73
N GLN A 13 -2.19 -2.06 4.47
CA GLN A 13 -2.70 -2.96 5.50
C GLN A 13 -1.59 -3.93 5.93
N ASP A 14 -1.47 -4.16 7.24
CA ASP A 14 -0.57 -5.17 7.78
C ASP A 14 -1.28 -6.54 7.81
N PRO A 15 -0.85 -7.54 7.00
CA PRO A 15 -1.49 -8.85 6.97
C PRO A 15 -1.45 -9.56 8.34
N THR A 16 -0.43 -9.29 9.15
CA THR A 16 -0.27 -9.91 10.49
C THR A 16 -1.36 -9.50 11.47
N CYS A 17 -2.00 -8.35 11.22
CA CYS A 17 -3.10 -7.83 12.01
C CYS A 17 -4.47 -8.05 11.38
N SER A 18 -4.59 -8.87 10.34
CA SER A 18 -5.86 -9.02 9.63
C SER A 18 -6.94 -9.63 10.53
N LYS A 19 -8.10 -8.96 10.59
CA LYS A 19 -9.32 -9.48 11.23
C LYS A 19 -9.87 -10.72 10.52
N TYR A 20 -9.66 -10.80 9.21
CA TYR A 20 -10.14 -11.90 8.39
C TYR A 20 -9.01 -12.85 8.05
N LEU A 21 -9.33 -14.13 7.93
CA LEU A 21 -8.37 -15.15 7.56
C LEU A 21 -7.89 -14.92 6.13
N LEU A 22 -6.58 -14.91 5.95
CA LEU A 22 -5.93 -14.73 4.66
C LEU A 22 -5.36 -16.06 4.15
N ASP A 23 -5.34 -16.24 2.84
CA ASP A 23 -4.64 -17.34 2.18
C ASP A 23 -3.13 -17.04 2.00
N GLU A 24 -2.41 -17.96 1.36
CA GLU A 24 -0.95 -17.82 1.12
C GLU A 24 -0.58 -16.63 0.21
N TRP A 25 -1.56 -16.00 -0.45
CA TRP A 25 -1.38 -14.83 -1.31
C TRP A 25 -1.94 -13.54 -0.66
N ASN A 26 -2.20 -13.55 0.65
CA ASN A 26 -2.80 -12.45 1.41
C ASN A 26 -4.22 -12.05 0.94
N ARG A 27 -4.98 -12.97 0.36
CA ARG A 27 -6.38 -12.73 -0.03
C ARG A 27 -7.33 -13.23 1.05
N GLU A 28 -8.43 -12.51 1.25
CA GLU A 28 -9.44 -12.89 2.23
C GLU A 28 -10.15 -14.19 1.82
N ILE A 29 -10.25 -15.13 2.76
CA ILE A 29 -11.01 -16.36 2.57
C ILE A 29 -12.48 -16.10 2.88
N TYR A 30 -13.37 -16.60 2.02
CA TYR A 30 -14.81 -16.48 2.17
C TYR A 30 -15.43 -17.82 2.55
N GLU A 31 -16.52 -17.77 3.31
CA GLU A 31 -17.34 -18.91 3.69
C GLU A 31 -18.82 -18.62 3.46
N GLU A 32 -19.59 -19.65 3.14
CA GLU A 32 -21.04 -19.58 3.02
C GLU A 32 -21.67 -19.89 4.37
N VAL A 33 -22.52 -18.97 4.85
CA VAL A 33 -23.20 -19.10 6.15
C VAL A 33 -24.70 -19.05 5.92
N VAL A 34 -25.41 -20.03 6.48
CA VAL A 34 -26.88 -20.03 6.51
C VAL A 34 -27.35 -19.03 7.56
N VAL A 35 -27.95 -17.93 7.11
CA VAL A 35 -28.55 -16.92 7.97
C VAL A 35 -30.01 -17.27 8.16
N LYS A 36 -30.37 -17.61 9.40
CA LYS A 36 -31.73 -17.99 9.78
C LYS A 36 -32.73 -16.88 9.47
N ALA A 37 -33.97 -17.28 9.19
CA ALA A 37 -35.08 -16.36 8.98
C ALA A 37 -35.28 -15.45 10.20
N ILE A 38 -35.45 -14.15 9.96
CA ILE A 38 -35.80 -13.17 11.00
C ILE A 38 -37.32 -13.08 11.03
N LYS A 39 -37.90 -13.30 12.21
CA LYS A 39 -39.34 -13.22 12.45
C LYS A 39 -39.66 -12.00 13.33
N ASP A 40 -40.83 -11.42 13.14
CA ASP A 40 -41.37 -10.42 14.07
C ASP A 40 -41.85 -11.08 15.38
N ASN A 41 -42.33 -10.26 16.32
CA ASN A 41 -42.88 -10.73 17.60
C ASN A 41 -44.18 -11.55 17.44
N GLU A 42 -44.81 -11.50 16.27
CA GLU A 42 -46.06 -12.19 15.93
C GLU A 42 -45.81 -13.50 15.16
N GLY A 43 -44.54 -13.80 14.85
CA GLY A 43 -44.11 -15.01 14.15
C GLY A 43 -44.13 -14.91 12.62
N ASN A 44 -44.46 -13.75 12.04
CA ASN A 44 -44.37 -13.52 10.60
C ASN A 44 -42.90 -13.39 10.19
N VAL A 45 -42.56 -14.01 9.05
CA VAL A 45 -41.20 -13.96 8.51
C VAL A 45 -40.97 -12.60 7.86
N ILE A 46 -40.17 -11.76 8.52
CA ILE A 46 -39.73 -10.46 7.96
C ILE A 46 -38.69 -10.70 6.86
N MET A 47 -37.76 -11.63 7.10
CA MET A 47 -36.72 -12.00 6.15
C MET A 47 -36.57 -13.52 6.11
N PRO A 48 -36.65 -14.14 4.93
CA PRO A 48 -36.48 -15.59 4.79
C PRO A 48 -35.03 -16.00 5.08
N GLU A 49 -34.86 -17.28 5.37
CA GLU A 49 -33.55 -17.90 5.46
C GLU A 49 -32.82 -17.76 4.12
N ARG A 50 -31.54 -17.42 4.18
CA ARG A 50 -30.69 -17.27 2.99
C ARG A 50 -29.28 -17.69 3.27
N ILE A 51 -28.57 -18.04 2.21
CA ILE A 51 -27.13 -18.27 2.23
C ILE A 51 -26.46 -16.92 1.97
N GLU A 52 -25.54 -16.53 2.84
CA GLU A 52 -24.70 -15.34 2.65
C GLU A 52 -23.22 -15.74 2.58
N THR A 53 -22.51 -15.20 1.59
CA THR A 53 -21.06 -15.29 1.52
C THR A 53 -20.44 -14.23 2.42
N LYS A 54 -19.66 -14.64 3.42
CA LYS A 54 -18.99 -13.75 4.38
C LYS A 54 -17.51 -14.03 4.44
N LYS A 55 -16.72 -13.03 4.83
CA LYS A 55 -15.29 -13.19 5.10
C LYS A 55 -15.11 -14.01 6.36
N LYS A 56 -14.29 -15.06 6.28
CA LYS A 56 -13.98 -15.93 7.41
C LYS A 56 -13.14 -15.19 8.44
N LEU A 57 -13.51 -15.26 9.72
CA LEU A 57 -12.77 -14.59 10.80
C LEU A 57 -11.42 -15.30 11.04
N ASN A 58 -10.36 -14.53 11.27
CA ASN A 58 -9.07 -15.07 11.68
C ASN A 58 -9.15 -15.53 13.16
N PRO A 59 -8.93 -16.82 13.48
CA PRO A 59 -8.98 -17.31 14.85
C PRO A 59 -7.92 -16.70 15.79
N ALA A 60 -6.81 -16.21 15.23
CA ALA A 60 -5.75 -15.56 15.99
C ALA A 60 -5.99 -14.07 16.22
N TRP A 61 -7.08 -13.51 15.67
CA TRP A 61 -7.39 -12.09 15.82
C TRP A 61 -8.00 -11.79 17.19
N ASP A 62 -7.40 -10.83 17.91
CA ASP A 62 -7.89 -10.33 19.19
C ASP A 62 -8.32 -8.86 19.06
N PRO A 63 -9.61 -8.52 19.31
CA PRO A 63 -10.09 -7.13 19.26
C PRO A 63 -9.43 -6.20 20.29
N ASN A 64 -8.86 -6.73 21.37
CA ASN A 64 -8.24 -5.93 22.42
C ASN A 64 -6.80 -5.51 22.06
N ILE A 65 -6.18 -6.19 21.10
CA ILE A 65 -4.84 -5.85 20.62
C ILE A 65 -4.99 -4.81 19.50
N SER A 66 -4.67 -3.57 19.83
CA SER A 66 -4.62 -2.47 18.86
C SER A 66 -3.52 -2.72 17.83
N CYS A 67 -3.91 -2.98 16.58
CA CYS A 67 -2.95 -2.88 15.48
C CYS A 67 -2.71 -1.41 15.12
N SER A 68 -1.48 -0.94 15.28
CA SER A 68 -1.09 0.40 14.86
C SER A 68 -0.97 0.47 13.33
N SER A 69 -1.49 1.54 12.74
CA SER A 69 -1.37 1.79 11.31
C SER A 69 0.09 1.92 10.90
N ARG A 70 0.46 1.41 9.71
CA ARG A 70 1.79 1.64 9.10
C ARG A 70 2.11 3.13 8.99
N LEU A 71 1.10 4.00 8.89
CA LEU A 71 1.28 5.45 8.84
C LEU A 71 1.92 6.04 10.10
N THR A 72 1.71 5.42 11.27
CA THR A 72 2.25 5.91 12.55
C THR A 72 3.54 5.23 12.96
N ARG A 73 4.04 4.29 12.16
CA ARG A 73 5.19 3.44 12.46
C ARG A 73 6.42 3.94 11.70
N PRO A 74 7.48 4.41 12.38
CA PRO A 74 8.61 5.09 11.74
C PRO A 74 9.46 4.20 10.83
N GLU A 75 9.38 2.88 11.00
CA GLU A 75 10.05 1.90 10.13
C GLU A 75 9.40 1.78 8.74
N TRP A 76 8.19 2.32 8.55
CA TRP A 76 7.48 2.32 7.27
C TRP A 76 7.55 3.67 6.58
N VAL A 77 7.79 3.65 5.27
CA VAL A 77 7.81 4.86 4.43
C VAL A 77 7.20 4.55 3.06
N ALA A 78 6.49 5.51 2.48
CA ALA A 78 5.97 5.37 1.13
C ALA A 78 7.11 5.36 0.10
N VAL A 79 7.10 4.39 -0.81
CA VAL A 79 8.09 4.23 -1.88
C VAL A 79 7.43 4.50 -3.22
N GLY A 80 7.99 5.43 -3.99
CA GLY A 80 7.54 5.69 -5.36
C GLY A 80 8.05 4.60 -6.31
N LEU A 81 7.13 3.82 -6.88
CA LEU A 81 7.44 2.75 -7.83
C LEU A 81 7.25 3.17 -9.29
N VAL A 82 6.32 4.09 -9.57
CA VAL A 82 6.01 4.57 -10.92
C VAL A 82 5.64 6.04 -10.87
N GLY A 83 6.03 6.80 -11.89
CA GLY A 83 5.64 8.19 -12.08
C GLY A 83 6.80 9.18 -11.95
N LYS A 84 6.44 10.46 -11.78
CA LYS A 84 7.39 11.57 -11.68
C LYS A 84 7.78 11.76 -10.22
N LEU A 85 9.05 11.57 -9.89
CA LEU A 85 9.54 11.64 -8.52
C LEU A 85 10.63 12.70 -8.39
N LEU A 86 10.59 13.45 -7.30
CA LEU A 86 11.71 14.30 -6.88
C LEU A 86 12.70 13.45 -6.10
N VAL A 87 13.97 13.55 -6.48
CA VAL A 87 15.06 12.83 -5.83
C VAL A 87 16.20 13.78 -5.50
N ARG A 88 16.97 13.41 -4.47
CA ARG A 88 18.22 14.11 -4.13
C ARG A 88 19.30 13.70 -5.11
N ASP A 89 20.06 14.68 -5.56
CA ASP A 89 21.19 14.47 -6.45
C ASP A 89 22.44 15.18 -5.91
N ASP A 90 23.60 14.74 -6.39
CA ASP A 90 24.92 15.29 -6.01
C ASP A 90 25.33 16.54 -6.82
N GLY A 91 24.45 17.05 -7.68
CA GLY A 91 24.68 18.20 -8.55
C GLY A 91 25.21 17.83 -9.93
N THR A 92 25.62 16.59 -10.17
CA THR A 92 26.18 16.17 -11.46
C THR A 92 25.10 15.90 -12.51
N CYS A 93 23.87 15.60 -12.10
CA CYS A 93 22.78 15.21 -12.98
C CYS A 93 22.36 16.34 -13.93
N GLN A 94 22.13 16.02 -15.21
CA GLN A 94 21.77 17.00 -16.23
C GLN A 94 20.39 16.71 -16.82
N VAL A 95 19.58 17.77 -17.00
CA VAL A 95 18.26 17.68 -17.62
C VAL A 95 18.40 17.12 -19.04
N GLY A 96 17.54 16.15 -19.38
CA GLY A 96 17.60 15.48 -20.67
C GLY A 96 18.59 14.32 -20.73
N ASN A 97 19.47 14.15 -19.75
CA ASN A 97 20.35 12.99 -19.61
C ASN A 97 19.78 11.99 -18.58
N TYR A 98 20.60 11.03 -18.16
CA TYR A 98 20.24 9.98 -17.22
C TYR A 98 20.98 10.10 -15.89
N CYS A 99 20.43 9.45 -14.87
CA CYS A 99 21.06 9.32 -13.57
C CYS A 99 20.81 7.93 -12.97
N GLN A 100 21.71 7.52 -12.08
CA GLN A 100 21.57 6.33 -11.24
C GLN A 100 21.93 6.67 -9.79
N SER A 101 21.50 5.81 -8.87
CA SER A 101 21.90 5.92 -7.48
C SER A 101 23.37 5.53 -7.32
N ASN A 102 24.12 6.33 -6.58
CA ASN A 102 25.40 5.91 -6.02
C ASN A 102 25.20 4.98 -4.80
N ASN A 103 26.30 4.61 -4.16
CA ASN A 103 26.32 3.71 -2.99
C ASN A 103 25.69 4.31 -1.72
N GLU A 104 25.32 5.59 -1.72
CA GLU A 104 24.71 6.31 -0.61
C GLU A 104 23.22 6.60 -0.83
N GLY A 105 22.65 6.17 -1.96
CA GLY A 105 21.25 6.45 -2.30
C GLY A 105 21.02 7.82 -2.95
N ILE A 106 22.07 8.50 -3.40
CA ILE A 106 22.01 9.83 -4.04
C ILE A 106 22.11 9.66 -5.55
N ALA A 107 21.29 10.40 -6.31
CA ALA A 107 21.36 10.38 -7.76
C ALA A 107 22.64 11.07 -8.27
N THR A 108 23.38 10.36 -9.11
CA THR A 108 24.60 10.81 -9.79
C THR A 108 24.40 10.65 -11.31
N ALA A 109 25.04 11.50 -12.10
CA ALA A 109 25.00 11.44 -13.55
C ALA A 109 25.45 10.06 -14.06
N SER A 110 24.71 9.52 -15.01
CA SER A 110 25.03 8.25 -15.66
C SER A 110 24.65 8.31 -17.14
N THR A 111 25.22 7.41 -17.92
CA THR A 111 24.87 7.22 -19.33
C THR A 111 23.56 6.45 -19.50
N ASN A 112 23.05 5.80 -18.45
CA ASN A 112 21.80 5.05 -18.43
C ASN A 112 21.05 5.22 -17.10
N GLY A 113 19.91 4.54 -16.95
CA GLY A 113 19.08 4.58 -15.74
C GLY A 113 17.85 5.47 -15.88
N TYR A 114 17.59 6.32 -14.89
CA TYR A 114 16.39 7.14 -14.85
C TYR A 114 16.57 8.43 -15.63
N ARG A 115 15.56 8.80 -16.43
CA ARG A 115 15.61 10.03 -17.23
C ARG A 115 15.39 11.25 -16.35
N VAL A 116 16.31 12.20 -16.40
CA VAL A 116 16.19 13.49 -15.70
C VAL A 116 15.29 14.42 -16.50
N MET A 117 14.14 14.78 -15.92
CA MET A 117 13.14 15.63 -16.57
C MET A 117 13.35 17.11 -16.30
N LYS A 118 13.74 17.46 -15.06
CA LYS A 118 13.83 18.84 -14.59
C LYS A 118 14.80 18.93 -13.41
N ARG A 119 15.57 20.00 -13.31
CA ARG A 119 16.27 20.39 -12.07
C ARG A 119 15.39 21.38 -11.30
N THR A 120 15.14 21.09 -10.03
CA THR A 120 14.30 21.93 -9.16
C THR A 120 15.10 22.65 -8.09
N GLY A 121 16.36 22.27 -7.86
CA GLY A 121 17.27 22.95 -6.95
C GLY A 121 18.72 22.51 -7.13
N PRO A 122 19.64 22.98 -6.26
CA PRO A 122 21.06 22.64 -6.34
C PRO A 122 21.32 21.14 -6.12
N ASN A 123 20.49 20.47 -5.32
CA ASN A 123 20.60 19.05 -4.95
C ASN A 123 19.28 18.30 -5.15
N GLN A 124 18.44 18.77 -6.07
CA GLN A 124 17.16 18.13 -6.36
C GLN A 124 16.83 18.16 -7.85
N ILE A 125 16.46 16.98 -8.34
CA ILE A 125 15.98 16.76 -9.71
C ILE A 125 14.65 16.00 -9.68
N MET A 126 13.90 16.13 -10.78
CA MET A 126 12.73 15.33 -11.07
C MET A 126 13.09 14.28 -12.12
N ILE A 127 12.79 13.03 -11.81
CA ILE A 127 13.00 11.89 -12.71
C ILE A 127 11.67 11.20 -13.03
N LEU A 128 11.70 10.34 -14.04
CA LEU A 128 10.58 9.49 -14.40
C LEU A 128 10.90 8.02 -14.18
N VAL A 129 10.10 7.37 -13.34
CA VAL A 129 10.10 5.93 -13.12
C VAL A 129 9.00 5.31 -13.97
N ARG A 130 9.35 4.32 -14.77
CA ARG A 130 8.44 3.61 -15.68
C ARG A 130 8.58 2.11 -15.45
#